data_AF-A0A8X6QFK5-F1
#
_entry.id   AF-A0A8X6QFK5-F1
#
_cell.length_a   1.000
_cell.length_b   1.000
_cell.length_c   1.000
_cell.angle_alpha   90.00
_cell.angle_beta   90.00
_cell.angle_gamma   90.00
#
_symmetry.space_group_name_H-M   'P 1'
#
loop_
_entity.id
_entity.type
_entity.pdbx_description
1 polymer ?
#
loop_
_entity_poly.entity_id
_entity_poly.type
_entity_poly.pdbx_seq_one_letter_code
_entity_poly.pdbx_strand_id
1 'polypeptide(L)'
;MTSRLNIAPKKDAENSLLILPFLLGLISLLIFWEIFQSPLIQIIKSILGGLLLVYFSWEIIYFDSIVPGIQPASPLSPSNIKSVSGHTFHMNYALALINGAFFALFISWWM
;
A
#
# COMPACT_ATOMS: atom_id res chain seq x y z
N MET A 1 -49.00 33.69 -12.88
CA MET A 1 -48.46 32.32 -13.02
C MET A 1 -46.94 32.43 -13.08
N THR A 2 -46.29 32.68 -11.95
CA THR A 2 -44.83 32.86 -11.86
C THR A 2 -44.24 31.59 -11.26
N SER A 3 -43.65 30.76 -12.12
CA SER A 3 -42.90 29.59 -11.67
C SER A 3 -41.68 30.08 -10.88
N ARG A 4 -41.66 29.80 -9.57
CA ARG A 4 -40.45 30.01 -8.77
C ARG A 4 -39.42 29.00 -9.27
N LEU A 5 -38.44 29.47 -10.04
CA LEU A 5 -37.24 28.70 -10.35
C LEU A 5 -36.60 28.33 -9.02
N ASN A 6 -36.66 27.02 -8.71
CA ASN A 6 -36.13 26.46 -7.49
C ASN A 6 -34.60 26.43 -7.64
N ILE A 7 -33.95 27.51 -7.22
CA ILE A 7 -32.49 27.64 -7.26
C ILE A 7 -31.95 26.65 -6.24
N ALA A 8 -31.36 25.55 -6.73
CA ALA A 8 -30.72 24.54 -5.89
C ALA A 8 -29.74 25.20 -4.90
N PRO A 9 -29.65 24.71 -3.65
CA PRO A 9 -28.88 25.38 -2.61
C PRO A 9 -27.39 25.42 -3.01
N LYS A 10 -26.83 26.63 -2.99
CA LYS A 10 -25.45 26.97 -3.38
C LYS A 10 -24.36 26.04 -2.79
N LYS A 11 -24.63 25.45 -1.62
CA LYS A 11 -23.75 24.49 -0.92
C LYS A 11 -23.53 23.19 -1.72
N ASP A 12 -24.53 22.74 -2.47
CA ASP A 12 -24.44 21.50 -3.26
C ASP A 12 -23.61 21.72 -4.53
N ALA A 13 -23.64 22.94 -5.08
CA ALA A 13 -22.82 23.37 -6.20
C ALA A 13 -21.33 23.51 -5.81
N GLU A 14 -21.04 23.92 -4.57
CA GLU A 14 -19.68 24.10 -4.05
C GLU A 14 -18.98 22.75 -3.80
N ASN A 15 -19.71 21.78 -3.26
CA ASN A 15 -19.21 20.40 -3.09
C ASN A 15 -18.95 19.73 -4.44
N SER A 16 -19.83 19.92 -5.43
CA SER A 16 -19.64 19.36 -6.78
C SER A 16 -18.46 20.01 -7.53
N LEU A 17 -18.19 21.31 -7.29
CA LEU A 17 -17.01 22.01 -7.78
C LEU A 17 -15.68 21.47 -7.23
N LEU A 18 -15.67 20.86 -6.04
CA LEU A 18 -14.48 20.23 -5.46
C LEU A 18 -14.34 18.75 -5.83
N ILE A 19 -15.45 18.02 -5.94
CA ILE A 19 -15.45 16.58 -6.20
C ILE A 19 -15.04 16.27 -7.65
N LEU A 20 -15.51 17.06 -8.62
CA LEU A 20 -15.22 16.84 -10.03
C LEU A 20 -13.72 16.95 -10.38
N PRO A 21 -12.98 18.01 -9.98
CA PRO A 21 -11.55 18.09 -10.23
C PRO A 21 -10.75 17.05 -9.43
N PHE A 22 -11.22 16.66 -8.24
CA PHE A 22 -10.59 15.58 -7.46
C PHE A 22 -10.68 14.23 -8.18
N LEU A 23 -11.87 13.87 -8.68
CA LEU A 23 -12.08 12.66 -9.49
C LEU A 23 -11.28 12.70 -10.78
N LEU A 24 -11.27 13.83 -11.49
CA LEU A 24 -10.44 14.02 -12.68
C LEU A 24 -8.94 13.89 -12.37
N GLY A 25 -8.49 14.39 -11.22
CA GLY A 25 -7.12 14.23 -10.74
C GLY A 25 -6.77 12.76 -10.46
N LEU A 26 -7.67 12.01 -9.81
CA LEU A 26 -7.55 10.57 -9.58
C LEU A 26 -7.48 9.79 -10.91
N ILE A 27 -8.38 10.10 -11.85
CA ILE A 27 -8.40 9.49 -13.18
C ILE A 27 -7.12 9.82 -13.95
N SER A 28 -6.65 11.07 -13.89
CA SER A 28 -5.40 11.49 -14.54
C SER A 28 -4.19 10.78 -13.93
N LEU A 29 -4.18 10.53 -12.62
CA LEU A 29 -3.14 9.77 -11.92
C LEU A 29 -3.14 8.29 -12.37
N LEU A 30 -4.33 7.70 -12.52
CA LEU A 30 -4.50 6.33 -13.00
C LEU A 30 -4.08 6.19 -14.47
N ILE A 31 -4.41 7.16 -15.33
CA ILE A 31 -3.98 7.16 -16.73
C ILE A 31 -2.46 7.36 -16.82
N PHE A 32 -1.91 8.27 -16.03
CA PHE A 32 -0.45 8.46 -15.95
C PHE A 32 0.28 7.17 -15.53
N TRP A 33 -0.32 6.41 -14.61
CA TRP A 33 0.18 5.10 -14.17
C TRP A 33 0.22 4.05 -15.29
N GLU A 34 -0.64 4.18 -16.31
CA GLU A 34 -0.71 3.31 -17.49
C GLU A 34 0.17 3.77 -18.66
N ILE A 35 0.61 5.03 -18.70
CA ILE A 35 1.42 5.55 -19.83
C ILE A 35 2.85 5.01 -19.83
N PHE A 36 3.39 4.66 -18.66
CA PHE A 36 4.74 4.08 -18.51
C PHE A 36 4.72 2.55 -18.54
N GLN A 37 4.31 1.97 -19.69
CA GLN A 37 4.21 0.52 -19.94
C GLN A 37 5.53 -0.10 -20.46
N SER A 38 6.69 0.44 -20.11
CA SER A 38 7.95 -0.20 -20.53
C SER A 38 8.18 -1.48 -19.70
N PRO A 39 8.77 -2.54 -20.29
CA PRO A 39 9.00 -3.80 -19.57
C PRO A 39 9.89 -3.62 -18.34
N LEU A 40 10.84 -2.68 -18.38
CA LEU A 40 11.67 -2.35 -17.22
C LEU A 40 10.85 -1.70 -16.09
N ILE A 41 9.93 -0.81 -16.44
CA ILE A 41 9.07 -0.14 -15.45
C ILE A 41 8.09 -1.14 -14.84
N GLN A 42 7.59 -2.10 -15.61
CA GLN A 42 6.76 -3.20 -15.09
C GLN A 42 7.51 -4.04 -14.05
N ILE A 43 8.75 -4.45 -14.33
CA ILE A 43 9.58 -5.18 -13.37
C ILE A 43 9.79 -4.36 -12.09
N ILE A 44 10.10 -3.07 -12.22
CA ILE A 44 10.27 -2.17 -11.08
C ILE A 44 8.98 -2.05 -10.26
N LYS A 45 7.82 -1.90 -10.92
CA LYS A 45 6.50 -1.84 -10.27
C LYS A 45 6.21 -3.13 -9.49
N SER A 46 6.46 -4.29 -10.08
CA SER A 46 6.25 -5.59 -9.45
C SER A 46 7.14 -5.79 -8.23
N ILE A 47 8.43 -5.43 -8.33
CA ILE A 47 9.38 -5.50 -7.21
C ILE A 47 8.95 -4.55 -6.09
N LEU A 48 8.63 -3.28 -6.42
CA LEU A 48 8.19 -2.31 -5.42
C LEU A 48 6.89 -2.75 -4.73
N GLY A 49 5.93 -3.29 -5.48
CA GLY A 49 4.69 -3.85 -4.93
C GLY A 49 4.97 -5.02 -3.99
N GLY A 50 5.86 -5.94 -4.37
CA GLY A 50 6.30 -7.03 -3.50
C GLY A 50 6.97 -6.53 -2.22
N LEU A 51 7.88 -5.57 -2.31
CA LEU A 51 8.56 -4.96 -1.15
C LEU A 51 7.57 -4.25 -0.22
N LEU A 52 6.60 -3.51 -0.76
CA LEU A 52 5.54 -2.88 0.03
C LEU A 52 4.68 -3.91 0.76
N LEU A 53 4.36 -5.04 0.12
CA LEU A 53 3.62 -6.12 0.74
C LEU A 53 4.40 -6.77 1.89
N VAL A 54 5.70 -7.00 1.71
CA VAL A 54 6.59 -7.47 2.80
C VAL A 54 6.56 -6.47 3.96
N TYR A 55 6.78 -5.19 3.67
CA TYR A 55 6.83 -4.14 4.68
C TYR A 55 5.52 -4.06 5.47
N PHE A 56 4.38 -4.00 4.77
CA PHE A 56 3.08 -3.96 5.43
C PHE A 56 2.80 -5.21 6.27
N SER A 57 3.19 -6.38 5.78
CA SER A 57 3.07 -7.63 6.54
C SER A 57 3.93 -7.61 7.80
N TRP A 58 5.14 -7.03 7.72
CA TRP A 58 6.03 -6.87 8.87
C TRP A 58 5.48 -5.88 9.90
N GLU A 59 4.84 -4.78 9.46
CA GLU A 59 4.14 -3.84 10.34
C GLU A 59 2.98 -4.54 11.09
N ILE A 60 2.19 -5.36 10.40
CA ILE A 60 1.14 -6.16 11.07
C ILE A 60 1.74 -7.06 12.14
N ILE A 61 2.79 -7.81 11.82
CA ILE A 61 3.46 -8.70 12.78
C ILE A 61 4.05 -7.89 13.95
N TYR A 62 4.55 -6.69 13.69
CA TYR A 62 5.09 -5.80 14.70
C TYR A 62 3.98 -5.30 15.65
N PHE A 63 2.83 -4.88 15.13
CA PHE A 63 1.72 -4.42 15.97
C PHE A 63 0.97 -5.55 16.69
N ASP A 64 1.00 -6.78 16.16
CA ASP A 64 0.43 -7.98 16.80
C ASP A 64 1.32 -8.54 17.92
N SER A 65 2.54 -8.01 18.07
CA SER A 65 3.49 -8.46 19.08
C SER A 65 3.08 -8.12 20.51
N ILE A 66 3.41 -8.99 21.47
CA ILE A 66 3.17 -8.74 22.91
C ILE A 66 4.00 -7.54 23.38
N VAL A 67 5.24 -7.45 22.89
CA VAL A 67 6.14 -6.33 23.13
C VAL A 67 6.74 -5.88 21.78
N PRO A 68 6.32 -4.71 21.26
CA PRO A 68 6.76 -4.22 19.97
C PRO A 68 8.28 -4.06 19.91
N GLY A 69 8.87 -4.70 18.91
CA GLY A 69 10.31 -4.65 18.65
C GLY A 69 11.17 -5.58 19.53
N ILE A 70 10.58 -6.23 20.52
CA ILE A 70 11.28 -7.18 21.40
C ILE A 70 10.82 -8.61 21.12
N GLN A 71 9.52 -8.86 20.94
CA GLN A 71 9.01 -10.22 20.74
C GLN A 71 7.74 -10.26 19.87
N PRO A 72 7.84 -10.58 18.57
CA PRO A 72 9.03 -11.05 17.84
C PRO A 72 10.02 -9.93 17.45
N ALA A 73 11.32 -10.19 17.57
CA ALA A 73 12.34 -9.26 17.08
C ALA A 73 12.33 -9.24 15.54
N SER A 74 12.34 -8.05 14.94
CA SER A 74 12.37 -7.93 13.48
C SER A 74 13.67 -8.53 12.92
N PRO A 75 13.66 -9.06 11.67
CA PRO A 75 14.86 -9.63 11.06
C PRO A 75 16.01 -8.62 10.93
N LEU A 76 15.72 -7.32 10.86
CA LEU A 76 16.70 -6.24 10.80
C LEU A 76 17.11 -5.69 12.17
N SER A 77 16.55 -6.22 13.26
CA SER A 77 16.83 -5.72 14.60
C SER A 77 18.28 -6.03 15.04
N PRO A 78 18.94 -5.13 15.79
CA PRO A 78 20.25 -5.34 16.40
C PRO A 78 20.39 -6.66 17.20
N SER A 79 21.61 -7.21 17.24
CA SER A 79 21.90 -8.52 17.84
C SER A 79 21.60 -8.60 19.34
N ASN A 80 21.75 -7.49 20.07
CA ASN A 80 21.40 -7.35 21.48
C ASN A 80 19.89 -7.47 21.75
N ILE A 81 19.03 -7.08 20.80
CA ILE A 81 17.57 -7.22 20.92
C ILE A 81 17.17 -8.67 20.57
N LYS A 82 17.81 -9.27 19.56
CA LYS A 82 17.59 -10.67 19.18
C LYS A 82 17.96 -11.65 20.29
N SER A 83 19.05 -11.41 21.02
CA SER A 83 19.44 -12.27 22.15
C SER A 83 18.42 -12.28 23.29
N VAL A 84 17.64 -11.21 23.45
CA VAL A 84 16.59 -11.11 24.48
C VAL A 84 15.33 -11.87 24.09
N SER A 85 15.06 -12.04 22.79
CA SER A 85 13.81 -12.64 22.30
C SER A 85 13.81 -14.16 22.10
N GLY A 86 14.92 -14.86 22.38
CA GLY A 86 15.03 -16.34 22.26
C GLY A 86 15.43 -16.85 20.86
N HIS A 87 15.17 -18.12 20.50
CA HIS A 87 15.50 -18.65 19.16
C HIS A 87 14.71 -17.92 18.05
N THR A 88 15.37 -16.98 17.36
CA THR A 88 14.81 -15.87 16.59
C THR A 88 14.64 -16.16 15.09
N PHE A 89 13.99 -17.25 14.70
CA PHE A 89 13.45 -17.34 13.35
C PHE A 89 11.94 -17.30 13.41
N HIS A 90 11.39 -16.08 13.42
CA HIS A 90 9.95 -15.91 13.39
C HIS A 90 9.45 -16.21 11.98
N MET A 91 8.88 -17.40 11.83
CA MET A 91 8.36 -17.93 10.58
C MET A 91 7.41 -16.95 9.88
N ASN A 92 6.69 -16.12 10.65
CA ASN A 92 5.80 -15.08 10.12
C ASN A 92 6.56 -14.03 9.28
N TYR A 93 7.75 -13.59 9.71
CA TYR A 93 8.57 -12.64 8.94
C TYR A 93 9.14 -13.28 7.66
N ALA A 94 9.48 -14.57 7.72
CA ALA A 94 9.93 -15.33 6.56
C ALA A 94 8.80 -15.58 5.56
N LEU A 95 7.59 -15.90 6.05
CA LEU A 95 6.41 -16.08 5.23
C LEU A 95 6.01 -14.76 4.54
N ALA A 96 6.14 -13.62 5.22
CA ALA A 96 5.93 -12.30 4.62
C ALA A 96 6.89 -12.05 3.44
N LEU A 97 8.17 -12.42 3.57
CA LEU A 97 9.14 -12.35 2.47
C LEU A 97 8.74 -13.25 1.29
N ILE A 98 8.35 -14.49 1.57
CA ILE A 98 7.90 -15.45 0.54
C ILE A 98 6.67 -14.89 -0.19
N ASN A 99 5.69 -14.36 0.54
CA ASN A 99 4.48 -13.78 -0.04
C ASN A 99 4.79 -12.56 -0.93
N GLY A 100 5.67 -11.66 -0.47
CA GLY A 100 6.10 -10.52 -1.27
C GLY A 100 6.84 -10.93 -2.56
N ALA A 101 7.70 -11.94 -2.47
CA ALA A 101 8.39 -12.49 -3.64
C ALA A 101 7.42 -13.16 -4.62
N PHE A 102 6.49 -13.98 -4.12
CA PHE A 102 5.45 -14.59 -4.95
C PHE A 102 4.58 -13.55 -5.62
N PHE A 103 4.18 -12.51 -4.89
CA PHE A 103 3.42 -11.39 -5.45
C PHE A 103 4.18 -10.70 -6.57
N ALA A 104 5.45 -10.36 -6.36
CA ALA A 104 6.28 -9.71 -7.38
C ALA A 104 6.43 -10.58 -8.65
N LEU A 105 6.68 -11.88 -8.48
CA LEU A 105 6.78 -12.82 -9.60
C LEU A 105 5.45 -12.99 -10.33
N PHE A 106 4.35 -13.09 -9.58
CA PHE A 106 3.02 -13.24 -10.15
C PHE A 106 2.59 -12.01 -10.95
N ILE A 107 2.76 -10.80 -10.39
CA ILE A 107 2.43 -9.55 -11.11
C ILE A 107 3.35 -9.35 -12.31
N SER A 108 4.64 -9.68 -12.19
CA SER A 108 5.58 -9.59 -13.31
C SER A 108 5.30 -10.59 -14.43
N TRP A 109 4.61 -11.70 -14.15
CA TRP A 109 4.19 -12.67 -15.16
C TRP A 109 2.81 -12.32 -15.76
N TRP A 110 1.93 -11.75 -14.95
CA TRP A 110 0.56 -11.41 -15.36
C TRP A 110 0.48 -10.17 -16.26
N MET A 111 1.33 -9.16 -16.02
CA MET A 111 1.42 -7.94 -16.82
C MET A 111 2.27 -8.13 -18.08
#